data_AF-A0A836BKQ9-F1
#
_entry.id   AF-A0A836BKQ9-F1
#
_cell.length_a   1.000
_cell.length_b   1.000
_cell.length_c   1.000
_cell.angle_alpha   90.00
_cell.angle_beta   90.00
_cell.angle_gamma   90.00
#
_symmetry.space_group_name_H-M   'P 1'
#
loop_
_entity.id
_entity.type
_entity.pdbx_description
1 polymer ?
#
loop_
_entity_poly.entity_id
_entity_poly.type
_entity_poly.pdbx_seq_one_letter_code
_entity_poly.pdbx_strand_id
1 'polypeptide(L)' 'MVKSKKISTFDGAKFWKNAYAHERGNLLKRMQVPEDQIKILANKQYHELPAPLRYEIETNQRLR' A
#
# COMPACT_ATOMS: atom_id res chain seq x y z
N MET A 1 12.12 25.70 17.50
CA MET A 1 12.54 24.71 16.48
C MET A 1 11.31 24.26 15.71
N VAL A 2 11.18 24.67 14.45
CA VAL A 2 10.08 24.23 13.57
C VAL A 2 10.33 22.74 13.28
N LYS A 3 9.50 21.84 13.82
CA LYS A 3 9.56 20.42 13.45
C LYS A 3 9.16 20.35 11.97
N SER A 4 10.15 20.15 11.10
CA SER A 4 9.94 19.86 9.69
C SER A 4 8.87 18.78 9.60
N LYS A 5 7.72 19.14 9.04
CA LYS A 5 6.62 18.22 8.75
C LYS A 5 7.18 17.23 7.73
N LYS A 6 7.84 16.16 8.20
CA LYS A 6 8.28 15.06 7.34
C LYS A 6 7.00 14.61 6.65
N ILE A 7 6.91 14.91 5.36
CA ILE A 7 5.89 14.34 4.51
C ILE A 7 6.26 12.86 4.49
N SER A 8 5.79 12.10 5.48
CA SER A 8 5.96 10.66 5.50
C SER A 8 5.11 10.15 4.35
N THR A 9 5.75 9.98 3.20
CA THR A 9 5.23 9.15 2.11
C THR A 9 5.08 7.75 2.67
N PHE A 10 3.94 7.11 2.43
CA PHE A 10 3.72 5.76 2.93
C PHE A 10 4.66 4.83 2.15
N ASP A 11 5.61 4.19 2.83
CA ASP A 11 6.57 3.29 2.19
C ASP A 11 5.88 1.94 1.91
N GLY A 12 5.22 1.86 0.75
CA GLY A 12 4.44 0.71 0.34
C GLY A 12 5.27 -0.57 0.24
N ALA A 13 6.53 -0.47 -0.21
CA ALA A 13 7.44 -1.59 -0.34
C ALA A 13 7.84 -2.17 1.03
N LYS A 14 8.20 -1.30 1.98
CA LYS A 14 8.52 -1.69 3.36
C LYS A 14 7.28 -2.24 4.07
N PHE A 15 6.11 -1.64 3.87
CA PHE A 15 4.86 -2.20 4.38
C PHE A 15 4.63 -3.61 3.82
N TRP A 16 4.67 -3.78 2.49
CA TRP A 16 4.43 -5.08 1.86
C TRP A 16 5.37 -6.16 2.39
N LYS A 17 6.66 -5.85 2.55
CA LYS A 17 7.66 -6.80 3.08
C LYS A 17 7.34 -7.28 4.50
N ASN A 18 6.82 -6.40 5.35
CA ASN A 18 6.58 -6.71 6.76
C ASN A 18 5.12 -7.11 7.06
N ALA A 19 4.19 -6.78 6.17
CA ALA A 19 2.77 -7.02 6.34
C ALA A 19 2.40 -8.46 5.94
N TYR A 20 1.52 -9.07 6.73
CA TYR A 20 0.93 -10.37 6.38
C TYR A 20 -0.05 -10.26 5.21
N ALA A 21 -0.35 -11.38 4.54
CA ALA A 21 -1.28 -11.41 3.40
C ALA A 21 -2.65 -10.76 3.72
N HIS A 22 -3.14 -10.92 4.94
CA HIS A 22 -4.37 -10.29 5.41
C HIS A 22 -4.25 -8.75 5.50
N GLU A 23 -3.14 -8.23 6.00
CA GLU A 23 -2.89 -6.78 6.09
C GLU A 23 -2.71 -6.14 4.72
N ARG A 24 -1.99 -6.81 3.82
CA ARG A 24 -1.89 -6.43 2.40
C ARG A 24 -3.28 -6.43 1.75
N GLY A 25 -4.08 -7.44 2.03
CA GLY A 25 -5.46 -7.53 1.54
C GLY A 25 -6.33 -6.38 2.03
N ASN A 26 -6.26 -6.02 3.31
CA ASN A 26 -6.99 -4.88 3.86
C ASN A 26 -6.54 -3.55 3.27
N LEU A 27 -5.24 -3.38 3.00
CA LEU A 27 -4.73 -2.21 2.31
C LEU A 27 -5.32 -2.10 0.90
N LEU A 28 -5.32 -3.21 0.16
CA LEU A 28 -5.90 -3.27 -1.18
C LEU A 28 -7.41 -3.01 -1.19
N LYS A 29 -8.15 -3.51 -0.19
CA LYS A 29 -9.58 -3.19 0.01
C LYS A 29 -9.79 -1.68 0.16
N ARG A 30 -8.92 -0.99 0.93
CA ARG A 30 -8.97 0.48 1.09
C ARG A 30 -8.67 1.22 -0.22
N MET A 31 -7.89 0.63 -1.11
CA MET A 31 -7.67 1.13 -2.47
C MET A 31 -8.78 0.75 -3.45
N GLN A 32 -9.93 0.28 -2.95
CA GLN A 32 -11.09 -0.12 -3.76
C GLN A 32 -10.78 -1.24 -4.77
N VAL A 33 -9.75 -2.05 -4.48
CA VAL A 33 -9.42 -3.21 -5.31
C VAL A 33 -10.47 -4.31 -5.06
N PRO A 34 -11.00 -4.96 -6.12
CA PRO A 34 -11.96 -6.04 -5.98
C PRO A 34 -11.38 -7.24 -5.20
N GLU A 35 -12.20 -7.92 -4.39
CA GLU A 35 -11.74 -9.05 -3.56
C GLU A 35 -11.11 -10.20 -4.36
N ASP A 36 -11.61 -10.46 -5.56
CA ASP A 36 -11.03 -11.44 -6.49
C ASP A 36 -9.60 -11.07 -6.88
N GLN A 37 -9.32 -9.79 -7.13
CA GLN A 37 -7.98 -9.31 -7.43
C GLN A 37 -7.09 -9.22 -6.19
N ILE A 38 -7.66 -8.94 -5.02
CA ILE A 38 -6.92 -8.83 -3.77
C ILE A 38 -6.17 -10.12 -3.44
N LYS A 39 -6.82 -11.29 -3.59
CA LYS A 39 -6.19 -12.59 -3.33
C LYS A 39 -4.97 -12.82 -4.21
N ILE A 40 -5.00 -12.30 -5.44
CA ILE A 40 -3.90 -12.41 -6.40
C ILE A 40 -2.80 -11.41 -6.04
N LEU A 41 -3.16 -10.15 -5.82
CA LEU A 41 -2.21 -9.05 -5.58
C LEU A 41 -1.54 -9.13 -4.21
N ALA A 42 -2.23 -9.57 -3.16
CA ALA A 42 -1.68 -9.70 -1.81
C ALA A 42 -0.57 -10.77 -1.72
N ASN A 43 -0.63 -11.78 -2.59
CA ASN A 43 0.38 -12.85 -2.69
C ASN A 43 1.57 -12.45 -3.58
N LYS A 44 1.46 -11.39 -4.38
CA LYS A 44 2.55 -10.88 -5.21
C LYS A 44 3.53 -10.02 -4.42
N GLN A 45 4.74 -9.87 -4.96
CA GLN A 45 5.67 -8.88 -4.46
C GLN A 45 5.19 -7.46 -4.79
N TYR A 46 5.58 -6.48 -3.96
CA TYR A 46 5.18 -5.09 -4.15
C TYR A 46 5.51 -4.57 -5.57
N HIS A 47 6.69 -4.90 -6.10
CA HIS A 47 7.12 -4.47 -7.44
C HIS A 47 6.29 -5.05 -8.59
N GLU A 48 5.64 -6.19 -8.37
CA GLU A 48 4.74 -6.83 -9.34
C GLU A 48 3.33 -6.22 -9.33
N LEU A 49 3.03 -5.35 -8.35
CA LEU A 49 1.78 -4.62 -8.33
C LEU A 49 1.76 -3.58 -9.47
N PRO A 50 0.57 -3.32 -10.05
CA PRO A 50 0.39 -2.27 -11.04
C PRO A 50 1.00 -0.94 -10.57
N ALA A 51 1.74 -0.26 -11.45
CA ALA A 51 2.27 1.08 -11.17
C ALA A 51 1.22 2.06 -10.61
N PRO A 52 -0.02 2.15 -11.14
CA PRO A 52 -1.04 3.04 -10.56
C PRO A 52 -1.40 2.65 -9.12
N LEU A 53 -1.48 1.36 -8.80
CA LEU A 53 -1.81 0.88 -7.46
C LEU A 53 -0.71 1.20 -6.44
N ARG A 54 0.56 1.04 -6.84
CA ARG A 54 1.70 1.45 -6.01
C ARG A 54 1.70 2.95 -5.75
N TYR A 55 1.48 3.74 -6.79
CA TYR A 55 1.36 5.18 -6.67
C TYR A 55 0.22 5.57 -5.72
N GLU A 56 -0.95 4.94 -5.85
CA GLU A 56 -2.05 5.16 -4.91
C GLU A 56 -1.64 4.78 -3.48
N ILE A 57 -1.04 3.62 -3.24
CA ILE A 57 -0.57 3.21 -1.91
C ILE A 57 0.38 4.24 -1.30
N GLU A 58 1.31 4.78 -2.08
CA GLU A 58 2.33 5.71 -1.59
C GLU A 58 1.81 7.14 -1.42
N THR A 59 0.81 7.54 -2.20
CA THR A 59 0.26 8.90 -2.24
C THR A 59 -1.10 9.07 -1.56
N ASN A 60 -1.75 7.98 -1.14
CA ASN A 60 -3.07 8.06 -0.54
C ASN A 60 -3.02 8.79 0.80
N GLN A 61 -3.62 9.97 0.84
CA GLN A 61 -3.74 10.77 2.06
C GLN A 61 -4.59 10.09 3.14
N ARG A 62 -5.40 9.08 2.80
CA ARG A 62 -6.22 8.30 3.76
C ARG A 62 -5.46 7.21 4.51
N LEU A 63 -4.18 7.00 4.22
CA LEU A 63 -3.28 6.16 5.02
C LEU A 63 -2.53 6.96 6.09
N ARG A 64 -2.72 8.28 6.16
CA ARG A 64 -2.12 9.17 7.15
C ARG A 64 -2.99 9.36 8.38
#